data_AF-A0A7S7SJX1-F1
#
_entry.id   AF-A0A7S7SJX1-F1
#
_cell.length_a   1.000
_cell.length_b   1.000
_cell.length_c   1.000
_cell.angle_alpha   90.00
_cell.angle_beta   90.00
_cell.angle_gamma   90.00
#
_symmetry.space_group_name_H-M   'P 1'
#
loop_
_entity.id
_entity.type
_entity.pdbx_description
1 polymer ?
#
loop_
_entity_poly.entity_id
_entity_poly.type
_entity_poly.pdbx_seq_one_letter_code
_entity_poly.pdbx_strand_id
1 'polypeptide(L)'
;MALSIELPAQGEPFQGTLPSNLAAVALLTSAAFLGGWPWALMAAILVVTLRTRESGGWAMLQAAAGGLFWLALFHWTGDRRLFFPFSMQVAASAACLWRINGKWAAVAVGALVTGVFAGIRLLQSASAHVLGVELIVAAVVLAAGLALLPYTGRWGASTAAALLALAGLLI
;
A
#
# COMPACT_ATOMS: atom_id res chain seq x y z
N MET A 1 45.01 -19.03 1.79
CA MET A 1 44.38 -17.79 1.30
C MET A 1 42.89 -17.88 1.65
N ALA A 2 42.51 -17.38 2.83
CA ALA A 2 41.15 -17.45 3.33
C ALA A 2 40.38 -16.22 2.85
N LEU A 3 39.32 -16.43 2.07
CA LEU A 3 38.36 -15.40 1.68
C LEU A 3 37.50 -15.07 2.90
N SER A 4 37.90 -14.04 3.65
CA SER A 4 37.06 -13.42 4.67
C SER A 4 35.93 -12.67 3.98
N ILE A 5 34.74 -13.28 3.96
CA ILE A 5 33.50 -12.60 3.60
C ILE A 5 33.18 -11.68 4.77
N GLU A 6 33.49 -10.39 4.62
CA GLU A 6 33.04 -9.36 5.54
C GLU A 6 31.51 -9.23 5.38
N LEU A 7 30.78 -9.84 6.33
CA LEU A 7 29.36 -9.60 6.47
C LEU A 7 29.16 -8.12 6.84
N PRO A 8 28.32 -7.36 6.11
CA PRO A 8 28.11 -5.96 6.41
C PRO A 8 27.56 -5.79 7.83
N ALA A 9 28.15 -4.85 8.56
CA ALA A 9 27.76 -4.49 9.91
C ALA A 9 26.26 -4.15 9.95
N GLN A 10 25.56 -4.70 10.95
CA GLN A 10 24.15 -4.41 11.21
C GLN A 10 23.99 -2.91 11.52
N GLY A 11 23.66 -2.10 10.52
CA GLY A 11 23.44 -0.66 10.72
C GLY A 11 23.59 0.20 9.47
N GLU A 12 24.26 -0.27 8.42
CA GLU A 12 24.35 0.49 7.17
C GLU A 12 23.00 0.45 6.44
N PRO A 13 22.34 1.60 6.18
CA PRO A 13 21.12 1.61 5.40
C PRO A 13 21.44 1.01 4.03
N PHE A 14 20.61 0.09 3.56
CA PHE A 14 20.76 -0.47 2.22
C PHE A 14 20.65 0.66 1.18
N GLN A 15 21.79 1.26 0.80
CA GLN A 15 21.91 2.39 -0.13
C GLN A 15 21.80 1.96 -1.59
N GLY A 16 21.12 0.85 -1.86
CA GLY A 16 20.82 0.40 -3.21
C GLY A 16 19.67 1.22 -3.80
N THR A 17 19.97 2.34 -4.48
CA THR A 17 18.96 3.06 -5.29
C THR A 17 18.44 2.17 -6.42
N LEU A 18 19.30 1.33 -7.00
CA LEU A 18 19.00 0.42 -8.10
C LEU A 18 17.85 -0.57 -7.79
N PRO A 19 17.88 -1.37 -6.71
CA PRO A 19 16.80 -2.29 -6.37
C PRO A 19 15.47 -1.58 -6.06
N SER A 20 15.51 -0.38 -5.47
CA SER A 20 14.29 0.41 -5.22
C SER A 20 13.62 0.87 -6.53
N ASN A 21 14.40 1.27 -7.52
CA ASN A 21 13.89 1.70 -8.83
C ASN A 21 13.31 0.52 -9.59
N LEU A 22 13.99 -0.62 -9.60
CA LEU A 22 13.50 -1.84 -10.21
C LEU A 22 12.18 -2.29 -9.57
N ALA A 23 12.06 -2.24 -8.24
CA ALA A 23 10.82 -2.57 -7.54
C ALA A 23 9.65 -1.64 -7.90
N ALA A 24 9.91 -0.33 -7.98
CA ALA A 24 8.89 0.64 -8.39
C ALA A 24 8.44 0.41 -9.84
N VAL A 25 9.39 0.20 -10.76
CA VAL A 25 9.10 -0.09 -12.17
C VAL A 25 8.33 -1.40 -12.29
N ALA A 26 8.76 -2.46 -11.59
CA ALA A 26 8.07 -3.75 -11.60
C ALA A 26 6.64 -3.63 -11.09
N LEU A 27 6.41 -2.93 -9.98
CA LEU A 27 5.06 -2.71 -9.46
C LEU A 27 4.19 -1.93 -10.45
N LEU A 28 4.68 -0.80 -10.98
CA LEU A 28 3.91 0.05 -11.89
C LEU A 28 3.58 -0.64 -13.21
N THR A 29 4.57 -1.30 -13.82
CA THR A 29 4.39 -2.03 -15.07
C THR A 29 3.42 -3.19 -14.87
N SER A 30 3.61 -4.01 -13.83
CA SER A 30 2.70 -5.11 -13.53
C SER A 30 1.28 -4.59 -13.29
N ALA A 31 1.13 -3.53 -12.48
CA ALA A 31 -0.18 -2.96 -12.18
C ALA A 31 -0.88 -2.45 -13.45
N ALA A 32 -0.15 -1.81 -14.37
CA ALA A 32 -0.69 -1.34 -15.64
C ALA A 32 -1.09 -2.48 -16.58
N PHE A 33 -0.27 -3.51 -16.73
CA PHE A 33 -0.51 -4.60 -17.67
C PHE A 33 -1.50 -5.66 -17.15
N LEU A 34 -1.46 -5.98 -15.86
CA LEU A 34 -2.28 -7.05 -15.27
C LEU A 34 -3.55 -6.52 -14.62
N GLY A 35 -3.49 -5.37 -13.96
CA GLY A 35 -4.61 -4.78 -13.21
C GLY A 35 -5.37 -3.69 -13.97
N GLY A 36 -4.75 -3.12 -15.00
CA GLY A 36 -5.27 -1.97 -15.73
C GLY A 36 -5.07 -0.64 -14.99
N TRP A 37 -5.70 0.41 -15.53
CA TRP A 37 -5.51 1.79 -15.03
C TRP A 37 -5.83 2.00 -13.53
N PRO A 38 -6.82 1.32 -12.90
CA PRO A 38 -7.12 1.52 -11.48
C PRO A 38 -5.96 1.11 -10.57
N TRP A 39 -5.38 -0.06 -10.85
CA TRP A 39 -4.25 -0.60 -10.11
C TRP A 39 -2.99 0.24 -10.33
N ALA A 40 -2.76 0.65 -11.59
CA ALA A 40 -1.63 1.51 -11.94
C ALA A 40 -1.66 2.86 -11.20
N LEU A 41 -2.82 3.50 -11.10
CA LEU A 41 -2.98 4.76 -10.39
C LEU A 41 -2.67 4.61 -8.89
N MET A 42 -3.22 3.59 -8.24
CA MET A 42 -2.96 3.33 -6.82
C MET A 42 -1.50 2.94 -6.55
N ALA A 43 -0.88 2.17 -7.45
CA ALA A 43 0.54 1.87 -7.40
C ALA A 43 1.40 3.15 -7.56
N ALA A 44 1.02 4.06 -8.47
CA ALA A 44 1.70 5.34 -8.64
C ALA A 44 1.62 6.21 -7.38
N ILE A 45 0.45 6.27 -6.73
CA ILE A 45 0.27 6.96 -5.45
C ILE A 45 1.22 6.37 -4.41
N LEU A 46 1.26 5.04 -4.26
CA LEU A 46 2.16 4.39 -3.31
C LEU A 46 3.63 4.72 -3.58
N VAL A 47 4.07 4.64 -4.84
CA VAL A 47 5.45 4.92 -5.24
C VAL A 47 5.82 6.38 -4.95
N VAL A 48 5.01 7.34 -5.37
CA VAL A 48 5.25 8.78 -5.13
C VAL A 48 5.29 9.06 -3.63
N THR A 49 4.36 8.49 -2.88
CA THR A 49 4.24 8.62 -1.43
C THR A 49 5.51 8.13 -0.72
N LEU A 50 6.04 6.97 -1.10
CA LEU A 50 7.27 6.42 -0.54
C LEU A 50 8.50 7.24 -0.94
N ARG A 51 8.59 7.66 -2.21
CA ARG A 51 9.73 8.45 -2.71
C ARG A 51 9.85 9.82 -2.08
N THR A 52 8.72 10.44 -1.72
CA THR A 52 8.69 11.78 -1.12
C THR A 52 9.03 11.79 0.37
N ARG A 53 8.80 10.68 1.08
CA ARG A 53 8.92 10.61 2.55
C ARG A 53 9.93 9.60 3.05
N GLU A 54 10.46 8.73 2.20
CA GLU A 54 11.47 7.75 2.58
C GLU A 54 12.64 7.69 1.62
N SER A 55 13.83 7.66 2.21
CA SER A 55 15.11 7.50 1.52
C SER A 55 15.55 6.04 1.40
N GLY A 56 14.90 5.10 2.12
CA GLY A 56 15.33 3.70 2.19
C GLY A 56 14.75 2.81 1.09
N GLY A 57 15.60 2.11 0.35
CA GLY A 57 15.17 1.17 -0.70
C GLY A 57 14.35 -0.02 -0.19
N TRP A 58 14.56 -0.41 1.08
CA TRP A 58 13.85 -1.53 1.71
C TRP A 58 12.33 -1.32 1.80
N ALA A 59 11.93 -0.08 2.09
CA ALA A 59 10.52 0.24 2.17
C ALA A 59 9.81 0.09 0.82
N MET A 60 10.46 0.51 -0.27
CA MET A 60 9.93 0.30 -1.61
C MET A 60 9.79 -1.19 -1.94
N LEU A 61 10.76 -2.02 -1.53
CA LEU A 61 10.70 -3.46 -1.75
C LEU A 61 9.51 -4.11 -1.03
N GLN A 62 9.26 -3.74 0.23
CA GLN A 62 8.13 -4.28 0.99
C GLN A 62 6.78 -3.84 0.41
N ALA A 63 6.67 -2.57 -0.01
CA ALA A 63 5.48 -2.05 -0.69
C ALA A 63 5.24 -2.75 -2.03
N ALA A 64 6.29 -2.89 -2.84
CA ALA A 64 6.21 -3.59 -4.11
C ALA A 64 5.83 -5.05 -3.93
N ALA A 65 6.42 -5.76 -2.95
CA ALA A 65 6.06 -7.13 -2.65
C ALA A 65 4.59 -7.27 -2.25
N GLY A 66 4.08 -6.41 -1.37
CA GLY A 66 2.67 -6.43 -0.99
C GLY A 66 1.73 -6.07 -2.15
N GLY A 67 2.07 -5.06 -2.95
CA GLY A 67 1.28 -4.69 -4.12
C GLY A 67 1.25 -5.79 -5.20
N LEU A 68 2.40 -6.40 -5.48
CA LEU A 68 2.53 -7.52 -6.40
C LEU A 68 1.79 -8.76 -5.90
N PHE A 69 1.78 -9.01 -4.58
CA PHE A 69 0.98 -10.10 -4.00
C PHE A 69 -0.51 -9.94 -4.32
N TRP A 70 -1.10 -8.76 -4.05
CA TRP A 70 -2.51 -8.51 -4.35
C TRP A 70 -2.81 -8.59 -5.84
N LEU A 71 -1.90 -8.07 -6.67
CA LEU A 71 -2.05 -8.10 -8.11
C LEU A 71 -1.97 -9.52 -8.67
N ALA A 72 -1.06 -10.36 -8.16
CA ALA A 72 -0.97 -11.77 -8.52
C ALA A 72 -2.25 -12.52 -8.11
N LEU A 73 -2.78 -12.24 -6.91
CA LEU A 73 -4.03 -12.84 -6.44
C LEU A 73 -5.23 -12.41 -7.31
N PHE A 74 -5.29 -11.14 -7.71
CA PHE A 74 -6.28 -10.64 -8.65
C PHE A 74 -6.16 -11.32 -10.02
N HIS A 75 -4.95 -11.43 -10.56
CA HIS A 75 -4.73 -12.05 -11.87
C HIS A 75 -5.12 -13.54 -11.88
N TRP A 76 -4.85 -14.26 -10.79
CA TRP A 76 -5.22 -15.67 -10.66
C TRP A 76 -6.74 -15.84 -10.47
N THR A 77 -7.35 -15.10 -9.55
CA THR A 77 -8.77 -15.32 -9.21
C THR A 77 -9.74 -14.59 -10.13
N GLY A 78 -9.31 -13.53 -10.81
CA GLY A 78 -10.18 -12.59 -11.51
C GLY A 78 -11.06 -11.75 -10.60
N ASP A 79 -10.90 -11.84 -9.26
CA ASP A 79 -11.79 -11.20 -8.31
C ASP A 79 -11.45 -9.71 -8.13
N ARG A 80 -12.30 -8.87 -8.73
CA ARG A 80 -12.18 -7.40 -8.65
C ARG A 80 -12.29 -6.84 -7.23
N ARG A 81 -12.85 -7.60 -6.28
CA ARG A 81 -12.95 -7.18 -4.87
C ARG A 81 -11.57 -7.01 -4.22
N LEU A 82 -10.56 -7.73 -4.70
CA LEU A 82 -9.17 -7.64 -4.22
C LEU A 82 -8.52 -6.27 -4.42
N PHE A 83 -9.11 -5.41 -5.26
CA PHE A 83 -8.70 -4.02 -5.40
C PHE A 83 -8.88 -3.21 -4.10
N PHE A 84 -9.88 -3.55 -3.27
CA PHE A 84 -10.15 -2.85 -2.02
C PHE A 84 -9.05 -3.07 -0.96
N PRO A 85 -8.66 -4.31 -0.60
CA PRO A 85 -7.54 -4.58 0.30
C PRO A 85 -6.23 -3.91 -0.13
N PHE A 86 -5.90 -3.98 -1.42
CA PHE A 86 -4.74 -3.29 -1.98
C PHE A 86 -4.83 -1.77 -1.75
N SER A 87 -5.98 -1.17 -2.06
CA SER A 87 -6.19 0.27 -1.87
C SER A 87 -6.08 0.70 -0.41
N MET A 88 -6.57 -0.13 0.53
CA MET A 88 -6.44 0.13 1.96
C MET A 88 -5.00 0.00 2.45
N GLN A 89 -4.21 -0.94 1.90
CA GLN A 89 -2.78 -1.00 2.15
C GLN A 89 -2.07 0.29 1.73
N VAL A 90 -2.39 0.82 0.54
CA VAL A 90 -1.83 2.08 0.03
C VAL A 90 -2.23 3.25 0.93
N ALA A 91 -3.51 3.37 1.26
CA ALA A 91 -4.04 4.44 2.11
C ALA A 91 -3.40 4.42 3.52
N ALA A 92 -3.29 3.24 4.13
CA ALA A 92 -2.67 3.07 5.43
C ALA A 92 -1.17 3.39 5.38
N SER A 93 -0.45 2.95 4.34
CA SER A 93 0.97 3.27 4.16
C SER A 93 1.20 4.78 4.06
N ALA A 94 0.38 5.46 3.25
CA ALA A 94 0.44 6.91 3.08
C ALA A 94 0.09 7.66 4.38
N ALA A 95 -0.99 7.26 5.07
CA ALA A 95 -1.38 7.86 6.34
C ALA A 95 -0.29 7.69 7.40
N CYS A 96 0.31 6.50 7.51
CA CYS A 96 1.38 6.23 8.47
C CYS A 96 2.64 7.06 8.17
N LEU A 97 3.00 7.25 6.90
CA LEU A 97 4.14 8.09 6.50
C LEU A 97 3.92 9.56 6.90
N TRP A 98 2.71 10.08 6.77
CA TRP A 98 2.39 11.47 7.13
C TRP A 98 2.07 11.64 8.61
N ARG A 99 2.08 10.57 9.42
CA ARG A 99 1.87 10.66 10.87
C ARG A 99 2.93 11.49 11.58
N ILE A 100 4.14 11.56 11.02
CA ILE A 100 5.25 12.39 11.51
C ILE A 100 4.91 13.90 11.49
N ASN A 101 4.05 14.32 10.56
CA ASN A 101 3.55 15.69 10.46
C ASN A 101 2.33 15.96 11.38
N GLY A 102 1.92 14.97 12.18
CA GLY A 102 0.79 15.07 13.11
C GLY A 102 -0.39 14.18 12.72
N LYS A 103 -1.32 13.99 13.67
CA LYS A 103 -2.48 13.10 13.50
C LYS A 103 -3.40 13.55 12.35
N TRP A 104 -3.59 14.85 12.20
CA TRP A 104 -4.48 15.41 11.19
C TRP A 104 -3.90 15.29 9.78
N ALA A 105 -2.58 15.37 9.62
CA ALA A 105 -1.92 15.12 8.33
C ALA A 105 -2.09 13.66 7.89
N ALA A 106 -1.93 12.70 8.81
CA ALA A 106 -2.20 11.29 8.54
C ALA A 106 -3.65 11.04 8.11
N VAL A 107 -4.62 11.62 8.83
CA VAL A 107 -6.05 11.51 8.50
C VAL A 107 -6.34 12.12 7.14
N ALA A 108 -5.83 13.32 6.84
CA ALA A 108 -6.06 13.99 5.56
C ALA A 108 -5.51 13.18 4.37
N VAL A 109 -4.31 12.62 4.48
CA VAL A 109 -3.71 11.81 3.41
C VAL A 109 -4.44 10.48 3.27
N GLY A 110 -4.77 9.80 4.36
CA GLY A 110 -5.56 8.56 4.32
C GLY A 110 -6.93 8.79 3.66
N ALA A 111 -7.60 9.89 4.01
CA ALA A 111 -8.87 10.29 3.41
C ALA A 111 -8.72 10.62 1.92
N LEU A 112 -7.64 11.30 1.52
CA LEU A 112 -7.37 11.61 0.11
C LEU A 112 -7.21 10.34 -0.73
N VAL A 113 -6.39 9.39 -0.28
CA VAL A 113 -6.18 8.11 -0.99
C VAL A 113 -7.47 7.30 -1.04
N THR A 114 -8.25 7.28 0.05
CA THR A 114 -9.57 6.64 0.09
C THR A 114 -10.56 7.32 -0.88
N GLY A 115 -10.49 8.64 -1.00
CA GLY A 115 -11.26 9.41 -1.98
C GLY A 115 -10.91 9.03 -3.43
N VAL A 116 -9.63 8.83 -3.73
CA VAL A 116 -9.20 8.32 -5.05
C VAL A 116 -9.79 6.93 -5.30
N PHE A 117 -9.71 6.01 -4.33
CA PHE A 117 -10.37 4.71 -4.41
C PHE A 117 -11.88 4.86 -4.70
N ALA A 118 -12.58 5.72 -3.96
CA ALA A 118 -14.01 5.94 -4.15
C ALA A 118 -14.33 6.47 -5.56
N GLY A 119 -13.53 7.42 -6.07
CA GLY A 119 -13.65 7.92 -7.45
C GLY A 119 -13.46 6.84 -8.50
N ILE A 120 -12.47 5.95 -8.31
CA ILE A 120 -12.27 4.79 -9.18
C ILE A 120 -13.49 3.87 -9.14
N ARG A 121 -14.05 3.58 -7.96
CA ARG A 121 -15.23 2.71 -7.81
C ARG A 121 -16.47 3.31 -8.48
N LEU A 122 -16.67 4.62 -8.40
CA LEU A 122 -17.73 5.32 -9.12
C LEU A 122 -17.57 5.17 -10.64
N LEU A 123 -16.35 5.33 -11.17
CA LEU A 123 -16.05 5.12 -12.59
C LEU A 123 -16.24 3.66 -13.03
N GLN A 124 -16.11 2.71 -12.10
CA GLN A 124 -16.42 1.29 -12.31
C GLN A 124 -17.91 0.97 -12.13
N SER A 125 -18.77 1.98 -11.99
CA SER A 125 -20.21 1.84 -11.79
C SER A 125 -20.60 1.03 -10.54
N ALA A 126 -19.82 1.16 -9.45
CA ALA A 126 -20.22 0.60 -8.16
C ALA A 126 -21.54 1.22 -7.69
N SER A 127 -22.42 0.40 -7.11
CA SER A 127 -23.69 0.91 -6.55
C SER A 127 -23.43 1.78 -5.32
N ALA A 128 -24.29 2.77 -5.08
CA ALA A 128 -24.15 3.67 -3.93
C ALA A 128 -24.13 2.92 -2.59
N HIS A 129 -24.90 1.82 -2.49
CA HIS A 129 -24.91 0.97 -1.29
C HIS A 129 -23.56 0.28 -1.06
N VAL A 130 -22.99 -0.36 -2.10
CA VAL A 130 -21.69 -1.04 -2.00
C VAL A 130 -20.59 -0.05 -1.66
N LEU A 131 -20.57 1.11 -2.34
CA LEU A 131 -19.59 2.15 -2.06
C LEU A 131 -19.72 2.70 -0.62
N GLY A 132 -20.95 2.84 -0.12
CA GLY A 132 -21.20 3.26 1.26
C GLY A 132 -20.61 2.28 2.27
N VAL A 133 -20.81 0.97 2.08
CA VAL A 133 -20.22 -0.07 2.93
C VAL A 133 -18.69 -0.05 2.84
N GLU A 134 -18.13 0.02 1.64
CA GLU A 134 -16.67 0.10 1.42
C GLU A 134 -16.05 1.31 2.13
N LEU A 135 -16.71 2.47 2.11
CA LEU A 135 -16.23 3.67 2.78
C LEU A 135 -16.28 3.55 4.31
N ILE A 136 -17.32 2.92 4.87
CA ILE A 136 -17.39 2.64 6.31
C ILE A 136 -16.28 1.68 6.71
N VAL A 137 -16.11 0.58 5.99
CA VAL A 137 -15.05 -0.40 6.24
C VAL A 137 -13.68 0.26 6.09
N ALA A 138 -13.47 1.09 5.07
CA ALA A 138 -12.23 1.83 4.86
C ALA A 138 -11.89 2.73 6.05
N ALA A 139 -12.86 3.45 6.59
CA ALA A 139 -12.67 4.31 7.75
C ALA A 139 -12.25 3.51 8.99
N VAL A 140 -12.91 2.37 9.24
CA VAL A 140 -12.57 1.47 10.35
C VAL A 140 -11.17 0.89 10.18
N VAL A 141 -10.85 0.39 8.98
CA VAL A 141 -9.56 -0.19 8.62
C VAL A 141 -8.42 0.82 8.79
N LEU A 142 -8.61 2.06 8.34
CA LEU A 142 -7.62 3.12 8.49
C LEU A 142 -7.41 3.54 9.94
N ALA A 143 -8.50 3.67 10.70
CA ALA A 143 -8.42 3.97 12.12
C ALA A 143 -7.66 2.87 12.88
N ALA A 144 -7.96 1.60 12.58
CA ALA A 144 -7.28 0.45 13.17
C ALA A 144 -5.78 0.41 12.77
N GLY A 145 -5.45 0.60 11.49
CA GLY A 145 -4.05 0.65 11.04
C GLY A 145 -3.26 1.75 11.75
N LEU A 146 -3.82 2.96 11.86
CA LEU A 146 -3.19 4.06 12.59
C LEU A 146 -3.05 3.79 14.09
N ALA A 147 -4.01 3.09 14.70
CA ALA A 147 -3.94 2.68 16.11
C ALA A 147 -2.88 1.60 16.37
N LEU A 148 -2.64 0.72 15.39
CA LEU A 148 -1.65 -0.37 15.47
C LEU A 148 -0.22 0.08 15.14
N LEU A 149 -0.04 1.28 14.58
CA LEU A 149 1.25 1.83 14.17
C LEU A 149 2.33 1.79 15.29
N PRO A 150 2.04 2.17 16.57
CA PRO A 150 3.06 2.14 17.63
C PRO A 150 3.56 0.75 17.99
N TYR A 151 2.77 -0.29 17.72
CA TYR A 151 3.07 -1.67 18.12
C TYR A 151 3.70 -2.50 17.03
N THR A 152 3.31 -2.24 15.78
CA THR A 152 3.64 -3.10 14.63
C THR A 152 4.56 -2.41 13.62
N GLY A 153 4.86 -1.12 13.86
CA GLY A 153 5.49 -0.26 12.89
C GLY A 153 4.60 -0.02 11.67
N ARG A 154 5.11 0.76 10.71
CA ARG A 154 4.33 1.14 9.52
C ARG A 154 3.90 -0.07 8.70
N TRP A 155 4.81 -1.03 8.51
CA TRP A 155 4.56 -2.19 7.68
C TRP A 155 3.47 -3.07 8.25
N GLY A 156 3.58 -3.43 9.54
CA GLY A 156 2.55 -4.19 10.20
C GLY A 156 1.19 -3.47 10.22
N ALA A 157 1.17 -2.16 10.42
CA ALA A 157 -0.06 -1.36 10.33
C ALA A 157 -0.71 -1.41 8.93
N SER A 158 0.09 -1.27 7.87
CA SER A 158 -0.40 -1.32 6.49
C SER A 158 -0.88 -2.72 6.08
N THR A 159 -0.17 -3.77 6.50
CA THR A 159 -0.56 -5.16 6.25
C THR A 159 -1.81 -5.52 7.04
N ALA A 160 -1.90 -5.13 8.31
CA ALA A 160 -3.10 -5.32 9.13
C ALA A 160 -4.30 -4.62 8.50
N ALA A 161 -4.14 -3.40 7.98
CA ALA A 161 -5.20 -2.71 7.27
C ALA A 161 -5.67 -3.49 6.04
N ALA A 162 -4.75 -4.01 5.24
CA ALA A 162 -5.09 -4.83 4.07
C ALA A 162 -5.83 -6.13 4.45
N LEU A 163 -5.40 -6.80 5.52
CA LEU A 163 -6.04 -8.03 6.01
C LEU A 163 -7.42 -7.76 6.61
N LEU A 164 -7.60 -6.67 7.36
CA LEU A 164 -8.90 -6.25 7.88
C LEU A 164 -9.85 -5.87 6.75
N ALA A 165 -9.36 -5.20 5.71
CA ALA A 165 -10.13 -4.91 4.51
C ALA A 165 -10.54 -6.20 3.78
N LEU A 166 -9.65 -7.18 3.68
CA LEU A 166 -9.98 -8.50 3.12
C LEU A 166 -11.06 -9.21 3.93
N ALA A 167 -10.94 -9.19 5.27
CA ALA A 167 -11.96 -9.76 6.15
C ALA A 167 -13.32 -9.05 6.00
N GLY A 168 -13.31 -7.72 5.83
CA GLY A 168 -14.50 -6.92 5.58
C GLY A 168 -15.20 -7.21 4.25
N LEU A 169 -14.52 -7.81 3.27
CA LEU A 169 -15.14 -8.27 2.02
C LEU A 169 -15.92 -9.58 2.16
N LEU A 170 -15.71 -10.32 3.26
CA LEU A 170 -16.37 -11.60 3.54
C LEU A 170 -17.72 -11.43 4.27
N ILE A 171 -18.07 -10.20 4.62
CA ILE A 171 -19.30 -9.81 5.33
C ILE A 171 -20.26 -9.16 4.33
#